data_AF-E3NFW8-F1
#
_entry.id   AF-E3NFW8-F1
#
_cell.length_a   1.000
_cell.length_b   1.000
_cell.length_c   1.000
_cell.angle_alpha   90.00
_cell.angle_beta   90.00
_cell.angle_gamma   90.00
#
_symmetry.space_group_name_H-M   'P 1'
#
loop_
_entity.id
_entity.type
_entity.pdbx_description
1 polymer ?
#
loop_
_entity_poly.entity_id
_entity_poly.type
_entity_poly.pdbx_seq_one_letter_code
_entity_poly.pdbx_strand_id
1 'polypeptide(L)'
;MCSAMYPLLLLLLFSFLFSNGSADSSCCAYQQLDNSNIKNFINPSNPFYKTLTSTQLRTPEVNFTSDCHITMYCENGSSVLTFDDTGLGKMYNSPIATGECDPTTRQVTMLIQDPSENEFTYTQLLGTCLVKEKCECTAIALDSLNIGGFIDSTSPFYSQMMSSDSKLPFISVSGCTTSMTCASGYSLLLFDDTGLGKVFDTLSTSGQCIAKTNKWKVDTGSRVRLTTFNQMYGICVVNDSETPPGVSTSTTIPTTTTVDTNCTPSSFSTLAFAYSNDYDAEDFSEYWNDEHTTQMSSDLELSWIKFVNIRFDTVNEDSIQYHNTWDELDQSITARLPDPSLGFNSSVTGSDILKIIEKFADNTQAPVCRAKMMIFVKRYPDEVDIDRLVGKLREHHIALQIYVTDTPKGGSHSETLYNLASRTNGMCIFYEEARKAGYGGIRSSKLFYAANPKVSGRGSVQLPIPQVPIYGYDLYLVVEDGPLKYFENMTISWNYTSSSQPVSNLINKTTIDAYYYNSNLGVIFMSVHDTISSITMQYSYSDKKVRTVQVRMYSLSGVPLSWPTYED
;
A
#
# COMPACT_ATOMS: atom_id res chain seq x y z
N MET A 1 56.28 -5.96 74.09
CA MET A 1 56.78 -6.05 72.70
C MET A 1 55.62 -5.56 71.84
N CYS A 2 55.48 -4.24 71.61
CA CYS A 2 56.00 -3.47 70.46
C CYS A 2 55.69 -4.18 69.12
N SER A 3 55.01 -3.64 68.10
CA SER A 3 54.68 -2.27 67.65
C SER A 3 53.53 -2.39 66.62
N ALA A 4 52.49 -1.55 66.59
CA ALA A 4 52.31 -0.26 65.91
C ALA A 4 51.89 -0.30 64.41
N MET A 5 50.90 0.57 64.10
CA MET A 5 50.64 1.31 62.84
C MET A 5 49.80 0.69 61.68
N TYR A 6 48.67 1.34 61.39
CA TYR A 6 48.09 1.53 60.03
C TYR A 6 48.97 2.54 59.24
N PRO A 7 49.07 2.52 57.88
CA PRO A 7 48.02 3.09 57.00
C PRO A 7 47.94 2.60 55.51
N LEU A 8 46.89 3.08 54.80
CA LEU A 8 46.76 3.42 53.36
C LEU A 8 46.96 2.42 52.19
N LEU A 9 45.90 2.33 51.36
CA LEU A 9 45.83 2.49 49.89
C LEU A 9 46.62 1.53 48.95
N LEU A 10 45.88 0.70 48.19
CA LEU A 10 46.15 0.45 46.76
C LEU A 10 44.91 -0.15 46.06
N LEU A 11 44.08 0.71 45.46
CA LEU A 11 43.12 0.31 44.41
C LEU A 11 43.90 0.16 43.10
N LEU A 12 44.02 -1.08 42.61
CA LEU A 12 44.58 -1.38 41.30
C LEU A 12 43.55 -1.03 40.22
N LEU A 13 43.77 0.10 39.56
CA LEU A 13 43.26 0.41 38.22
C LEU A 13 43.82 -0.62 37.23
N PHE A 14 42.98 -1.55 36.76
CA PHE A 14 43.22 -2.24 35.50
C PHE A 14 42.53 -1.46 34.39
N SER A 15 43.29 -0.56 33.77
CA SER A 15 42.97 0.04 32.48
C SER A 15 43.18 -1.00 31.38
N PHE A 16 42.11 -1.70 31.00
CA PHE A 16 42.06 -2.40 29.72
C PHE A 16 41.73 -1.38 28.62
N LEU A 17 42.70 -1.16 27.75
CA LEU A 17 42.57 -0.46 26.47
C LEU A 17 41.60 -1.24 25.57
N PHE A 18 40.35 -0.79 25.50
CA PHE A 18 39.50 -0.92 24.32
C PHE A 18 38.92 0.46 24.04
N SER A 19 39.24 1.05 22.89
CA SER A 19 38.61 2.28 22.43
C SER A 19 37.17 1.96 21.99
N ASN A 20 36.25 1.90 22.94
CA ASN A 20 34.83 2.07 22.67
C ASN A 20 34.40 3.31 23.42
N GLY A 21 34.16 4.39 22.65
CA GLY A 21 33.86 5.72 23.16
C GLY A 21 32.63 5.72 24.06
N SER A 22 32.86 5.62 25.37
CA SER A 22 32.01 6.25 26.36
C SER A 22 32.56 7.66 26.53
N ALA A 23 31.88 8.63 25.94
CA ALA A 23 32.17 10.03 26.24
C ALA A 23 31.10 10.53 27.20
N ASP A 24 31.49 10.71 28.46
CA ASP A 24 30.70 11.49 29.40
C ASP A 24 30.87 12.96 28.98
N SER A 25 29.97 13.44 28.11
CA SER A 25 29.92 14.85 27.73
C SER A 25 29.37 15.67 28.90
N SER A 26 29.72 16.95 28.99
CA SER A 26 29.15 17.85 30.01
C SER A 26 27.62 18.02 29.92
N CYS A 27 26.97 17.49 28.88
CA CYS A 27 25.53 17.58 28.66
C CYS A 27 24.81 16.23 28.94
N CYS A 28 24.97 15.22 28.07
CA CYS A 28 24.30 13.91 28.18
C CYS A 28 25.25 12.75 27.90
N ALA A 29 24.95 11.58 28.47
CA ALA A 29 25.68 10.34 28.21
C ALA A 29 25.18 9.64 26.94
N TYR A 30 26.11 9.11 26.15
CA TYR A 30 25.81 8.27 24.99
C TYR A 30 26.78 7.10 24.89
N GLN A 31 26.38 6.05 24.19
CA GLN A 31 27.22 4.88 23.93
C GLN A 31 27.15 4.46 22.46
N GLN A 32 28.33 4.32 21.85
CA GLN A 32 28.49 3.74 20.52
C GLN A 32 28.61 2.22 20.62
N LEU A 33 27.77 1.51 19.89
CA LEU A 33 27.65 0.05 19.95
C LEU A 33 27.97 -0.62 18.62
N ASP A 34 28.47 -1.86 18.72
CA ASP A 34 28.74 -2.78 17.61
C ASP A 34 28.56 -4.24 18.08
N ASN A 35 28.88 -5.22 17.23
CA ASN A 35 28.73 -6.63 17.59
C ASN A 35 29.59 -7.07 18.79
N SER A 36 30.66 -6.34 19.15
CA SER A 36 31.58 -6.68 20.23
C SER A 36 31.05 -6.31 21.61
N ASN A 37 30.30 -5.21 21.71
CA ASN A 37 29.91 -4.62 22.99
C ASN A 37 28.39 -4.60 23.24
N ILE A 38 27.56 -4.76 22.20
CA ILE A 38 26.10 -4.54 22.31
C ILE A 38 25.41 -5.44 23.34
N LYS A 39 25.91 -6.66 23.54
CA LYS A 39 25.36 -7.62 24.51
C LYS A 39 25.44 -7.15 25.96
N ASN A 40 26.34 -6.21 26.26
CA ASN A 40 26.47 -5.65 27.61
C ASN A 40 25.40 -4.58 27.91
N PHE A 41 24.72 -4.08 26.87
CA PHE A 41 23.79 -2.94 26.95
C PHE A 41 22.36 -3.30 26.56
N ILE A 42 22.10 -4.54 26.15
CA ILE A 42 20.77 -4.97 25.71
C ILE A 42 20.27 -6.20 26.47
N ASN A 43 19.08 -6.06 27.06
CA ASN A 43 18.37 -7.14 27.73
C ASN A 43 17.66 -8.03 26.67
N PRO A 44 17.61 -9.37 26.83
CA PRO A 44 16.78 -10.26 26.00
C PRO A 44 15.31 -9.86 25.84
N SER A 45 14.74 -9.11 26.79
CA SER A 45 13.37 -8.57 26.71
C SER A 45 13.22 -7.34 25.80
N ASN A 46 14.33 -6.77 25.30
CA ASN A 46 14.31 -5.61 24.42
C ASN A 46 13.75 -6.00 23.03
N PRO A 47 12.80 -5.24 22.45
CA PRO A 47 12.20 -5.55 21.15
C PRO A 47 13.21 -5.72 20.00
N PHE A 48 14.35 -5.04 20.07
CA PHE A 48 15.41 -5.09 19.06
C PHE A 48 16.42 -6.21 19.29
N TYR A 49 16.32 -6.99 20.37
CA TYR A 49 17.34 -7.98 20.75
C TYR A 49 17.65 -8.97 19.63
N LYS A 50 16.62 -9.52 18.97
CA LYS A 50 16.81 -10.48 17.87
C LYS A 50 17.55 -9.85 16.69
N THR A 51 17.11 -8.66 16.25
CA THR A 51 17.72 -7.92 15.14
C THR A 51 19.17 -7.56 15.43
N LEU A 52 19.45 -7.05 16.64
CA LEU A 52 20.78 -6.60 17.05
C LEU A 52 21.77 -7.75 17.28
N THR A 53 21.27 -8.93 17.64
CA THR A 53 22.12 -10.12 17.82
C THR A 53 22.31 -10.95 16.55
N SER A 54 21.46 -10.77 15.53
CA SER A 54 21.53 -11.53 14.27
C SER A 54 22.14 -10.77 13.08
N THR A 55 22.41 -9.48 13.22
CA THR A 55 22.85 -8.60 12.11
C THR A 55 24.30 -8.17 12.29
N GLN A 56 24.99 -7.90 11.18
CA GLN A 56 26.30 -7.25 11.24
C GLN A 56 26.14 -5.77 11.58
N LEU A 57 26.79 -5.37 12.67
CA LEU A 57 26.76 -4.03 13.24
C LEU A 57 28.11 -3.35 13.10
N ARG A 58 28.09 -2.02 12.98
CA ARG A 58 29.28 -1.19 13.06
C ARG A 58 29.07 -0.06 14.06
N THR A 59 30.18 0.39 14.64
CA THR A 59 30.23 1.56 15.51
C THR A 59 29.87 2.81 14.71
N PRO A 60 28.87 3.60 15.12
CA PRO A 60 28.55 4.87 14.48
C PRO A 60 29.59 5.93 14.83
N GLU A 61 29.85 6.88 13.94
CA GLU A 61 30.57 8.10 14.29
C GLU A 61 29.65 9.04 15.05
N VAL A 62 30.16 9.69 16.09
CA VAL A 62 29.37 10.64 16.89
C VAL A 62 30.07 11.98 16.92
N ASN A 63 29.34 13.02 16.54
CA ASN A 63 29.75 14.41 16.73
C ASN A 63 28.87 15.04 17.80
N PHE A 64 29.49 15.65 18.80
CA PHE A 64 28.81 16.32 19.91
C PHE A 64 29.31 17.76 19.97
N THR A 65 28.42 18.72 19.77
CA THR A 65 28.78 20.14 19.69
C THR A 65 28.60 20.82 21.06
N SER A 66 29.21 21.99 21.22
CA SER A 66 29.23 22.74 22.50
C SER A 66 27.87 23.27 22.95
N ASP A 67 26.89 23.30 22.06
CA ASP A 67 25.49 23.66 22.27
C ASP A 67 24.60 22.45 22.63
N CYS A 68 25.20 21.33 23.04
CA CYS A 68 24.50 20.10 23.43
C CYS A 68 23.70 19.42 22.31
N HIS A 69 24.05 19.68 21.04
CA HIS A 69 23.57 18.89 19.91
C HIS A 69 24.43 17.63 19.71
N ILE A 70 23.77 16.52 19.41
CA ILE A 70 24.40 15.24 19.08
C ILE A 70 24.04 14.81 17.67
N THR A 71 25.01 14.32 16.92
CA THR A 71 24.81 13.70 15.60
C THR A 71 25.47 12.34 15.58
N MET A 72 24.72 11.31 15.23
CA MET A 72 25.22 9.96 14.95
C MET A 72 25.22 9.73 13.44
N TYR A 73 26.32 9.22 12.91
CA TYR A 73 26.51 8.96 11.50
C TYR A 73 27.01 7.53 11.24
N CYS A 74 26.49 6.93 10.19
CA CYS A 74 26.88 5.62 9.71
C CYS A 74 27.41 5.70 8.28
N GLU A 75 28.65 5.25 8.07
CA GLU A 75 29.25 5.20 6.74
C GLU A 75 28.60 4.14 5.82
N ASN A 76 28.87 4.27 4.52
CA ASN A 76 28.64 3.23 3.50
C ASN A 76 27.17 2.81 3.30
N GLY A 77 26.21 3.71 3.51
CA GLY A 77 24.79 3.45 3.26
C GLY A 77 24.14 2.50 4.30
N SER A 78 24.76 2.36 5.47
CA SER A 78 24.21 1.66 6.62
C SER A 78 23.13 2.52 7.30
N SER A 79 22.12 1.89 7.90
CA SER A 79 21.07 2.59 8.65
C SER A 79 21.50 2.82 10.10
N VAL A 80 21.17 3.99 10.65
CA VAL A 80 21.37 4.29 12.08
C VAL A 80 20.21 3.69 12.89
N LEU A 81 20.51 3.05 14.01
CA LEU A 81 19.53 2.67 15.02
C LEU A 81 19.92 3.32 16.35
N THR A 82 19.01 4.11 16.93
CA THR A 82 19.15 4.65 18.29
C THR A 82 18.13 4.03 19.23
N PHE A 83 18.51 3.76 20.46
CA PHE A 83 17.65 3.12 21.45
C PHE A 83 18.12 3.38 22.88
N ASP A 84 17.35 2.95 23.86
CA ASP A 84 17.73 2.92 25.27
C ASP A 84 17.58 1.50 25.88
N ASP A 85 17.93 1.39 27.16
CA ASP A 85 17.87 0.14 27.92
C ASP A 85 16.43 -0.28 28.30
N THR A 86 15.45 0.62 28.17
CA THR A 86 14.03 0.37 28.45
C THR A 86 13.32 -0.35 27.29
N GLY A 87 13.93 -0.35 26.10
CA GLY A 87 13.36 -0.94 24.89
C GLY A 87 12.78 0.08 23.92
N LEU A 88 12.85 1.38 24.23
CA LEU A 88 12.49 2.45 23.32
C LEU A 88 13.59 2.60 22.26
N GLY A 89 13.24 2.64 20.98
CA GLY A 89 14.24 2.78 19.92
C GLY A 89 13.65 3.08 18.56
N LYS A 90 14.48 3.64 17.67
CA LYS A 90 14.12 4.09 16.33
C LYS A 90 15.21 3.74 15.33
N MET A 91 14.79 3.11 14.24
CA MET A 91 15.64 2.89 13.07
C MET A 91 15.42 4.03 12.08
N TYR A 92 16.51 4.60 11.56
CA TYR A 92 16.46 5.69 10.60
C TYR A 92 16.73 5.14 9.19
N ASN A 93 15.90 5.58 8.23
CA ASN A 93 16.12 5.32 6.80
C ASN A 93 17.25 6.20 6.21
N SER A 94 17.87 7.04 7.04
CA SER A 94 19.01 7.89 6.72
C SER A 94 20.27 7.39 7.42
N PRO A 95 21.48 7.58 6.84
CA PRO A 95 22.74 7.30 7.53
C PRO A 95 23.04 8.28 8.66
N ILE A 96 22.18 9.28 8.91
CA ILE A 96 22.38 10.32 9.92
C ILE A 96 21.17 10.37 10.85
N ALA A 97 21.42 10.41 12.17
CA ALA A 97 20.44 10.73 13.20
C ALA A 97 20.95 11.88 14.07
N THR A 98 20.12 12.88 14.32
CA THR A 98 20.48 14.08 15.10
C THR A 98 19.57 14.23 16.30
N GLY A 99 20.08 14.77 17.41
CA GLY A 99 19.33 15.00 18.64
C GLY A 99 19.81 16.23 19.40
N GLU A 100 19.01 16.63 20.37
CA GLU A 100 19.29 17.70 21.34
C GLU A 100 19.29 17.11 22.74
N CYS A 101 20.31 17.44 23.53
CA CYS A 101 20.38 17.08 24.93
C CYS A 101 19.89 18.24 25.79
N ASP A 102 18.94 17.98 26.69
CA ASP A 102 18.60 18.91 27.77
C ASP A 102 19.62 18.76 28.92
N PRO A 103 20.47 19.77 29.19
CA PRO A 103 21.50 19.69 30.22
C PRO A 103 20.93 19.64 31.65
N THR A 104 19.66 19.99 31.85
CA THR A 104 18.99 19.98 33.16
C THR A 104 18.51 18.58 33.50
N THR A 105 17.83 17.92 32.55
CA THR A 105 17.28 16.57 32.73
C THR A 105 18.24 15.46 32.33
N ARG A 106 19.29 15.80 31.57
CA ARG A 106 20.25 14.88 30.95
C ARG A 106 19.59 13.85 30.02
N GLN A 107 18.48 14.24 29.41
CA GLN A 107 17.79 13.41 28.43
C GLN A 107 18.09 13.90 27.01
N VAL A 108 18.21 12.96 26.07
CA VAL A 108 18.43 13.28 24.66
C VAL A 108 17.13 13.07 23.90
N THR A 109 16.61 14.15 23.32
CA THR A 109 15.49 14.08 22.38
C THR A 109 16.03 14.03 20.96
N MET A 110 15.74 12.96 20.24
CA MET A 110 16.12 12.87 18.84
C MET A 110 15.24 13.78 17.99
N LEU A 111 15.89 14.60 17.17
CA LEU A 111 15.22 15.49 16.25
C LEU A 111 14.54 14.67 15.16
N ILE A 112 13.30 15.05 14.91
CA ILE A 112 12.44 14.38 13.97
C ILE A 112 12.63 15.03 12.60
N GLN A 113 12.87 14.23 11.56
CA GLN A 113 12.94 14.73 10.18
C GLN A 113 11.54 14.87 9.56
N ASP A 114 10.53 14.20 10.15
CA ASP A 114 9.13 14.25 9.77
C ASP A 114 8.26 14.67 10.97
N PRO A 115 7.51 15.78 10.91
CA PRO A 115 6.68 16.27 12.02
C PRO A 115 5.50 15.36 12.39
N SER A 116 5.25 14.27 11.66
CA SER A 116 4.25 13.24 11.99
C SER A 116 4.77 12.11 12.89
N GLU A 117 6.09 12.01 13.09
CA GLU A 117 6.68 11.00 13.96
C GLU A 117 6.75 11.52 15.41
N ASN A 118 6.61 10.61 16.38
CA ASN A 118 6.74 10.96 17.80
C ASN A 118 8.19 11.36 18.14
N GLU A 119 8.35 12.32 19.05
CA GLU A 119 9.65 12.62 19.64
C GLU A 119 10.12 11.44 20.48
N PHE A 120 11.37 11.02 20.28
CA PHE A 120 11.99 9.97 21.06
C PHE A 120 12.99 10.60 22.03
N THR A 121 12.64 10.57 23.31
CA THR A 121 13.49 11.06 24.39
C THR A 121 14.10 9.89 25.14
N TYR A 122 15.41 9.80 25.13
CA TYR A 122 16.17 8.73 25.78
C TYR A 122 16.83 9.24 27.06
N THR A 123 16.73 8.43 28.11
CA THR A 123 17.47 8.67 29.37
C THR A 123 18.94 8.27 29.25
N GLN A 124 19.23 7.29 28.38
CA GLN A 124 20.58 6.94 27.92
C GLN A 124 20.52 6.66 26.42
N LEU A 125 21.28 7.41 25.62
CA LEU A 125 21.31 7.21 24.18
C LEU A 125 22.31 6.11 23.79
N LEU A 126 21.80 5.00 23.28
CA LEU A 126 22.58 3.92 22.67
C LEU A 126 22.44 3.98 21.14
N GLY A 127 23.53 3.84 20.40
CA GLY A 127 23.52 3.93 18.93
C GLY A 127 24.37 2.87 18.24
N THR A 128 23.87 2.31 17.13
CA THR A 128 24.62 1.36 16.27
C THR A 128 24.29 1.55 14.78
N CYS A 129 25.20 1.12 13.90
CA CYS A 129 24.95 1.04 12.45
C CYS A 129 24.56 -0.37 12.03
N LEU A 130 23.51 -0.50 11.20
CA LEU A 130 23.10 -1.76 10.56
C LEU A 130 23.63 -1.81 9.13
N VAL A 131 24.51 -2.77 8.84
CA VAL A 131 25.08 -2.94 7.50
C VAL A 131 24.05 -3.56 6.55
N LYS A 132 23.74 -2.88 5.44
CA LYS A 132 22.89 -3.39 4.36
C LYS A 132 23.75 -4.22 3.38
N GLU A 133 23.45 -5.51 3.19
CA GLU A 133 24.21 -6.36 2.25
C GLU A 133 24.04 -5.86 0.80
N LYS A 134 25.13 -5.78 0.03
CA LYS A 134 25.11 -5.47 -1.42
C LYS A 134 24.79 -6.74 -2.22
N CYS A 135 23.89 -6.63 -3.18
CA CYS A 135 23.49 -7.71 -4.08
C CYS A 135 24.01 -7.46 -5.50
N GLU A 136 24.89 -8.33 -6.00
CA GLU A 136 25.57 -8.19 -7.30
C GLU A 136 25.11 -9.24 -8.34
N CYS A 137 23.87 -9.73 -8.25
CA CYS A 137 23.36 -10.69 -9.22
C CYS A 137 23.11 -10.04 -10.60
N THR A 138 23.47 -10.73 -11.68
CA THR A 138 23.33 -10.23 -13.06
C THR A 138 21.92 -10.45 -13.59
N ALA A 139 21.24 -9.38 -14.02
CA ALA A 139 19.94 -9.44 -14.69
C ALA A 139 19.95 -8.55 -15.94
N ILE A 140 19.61 -9.10 -17.10
CA ILE A 140 19.69 -8.42 -18.40
C ILE A 140 18.42 -8.67 -19.21
N ALA A 141 17.81 -7.58 -19.70
CA ALA A 141 16.73 -7.64 -20.66
C ALA A 141 17.31 -7.77 -22.08
N LEU A 142 16.82 -8.74 -22.85
CA LEU A 142 17.29 -9.08 -24.18
C LEU A 142 16.17 -9.01 -25.22
N ASP A 143 16.56 -8.84 -26.49
CA ASP A 143 15.71 -8.89 -27.68
C ASP A 143 16.48 -9.48 -28.87
N SER A 144 15.84 -9.59 -30.03
CA SER A 144 16.47 -10.06 -31.27
C SER A 144 17.73 -9.30 -31.71
N LEU A 145 17.95 -8.07 -31.23
CA LEU A 145 19.10 -7.25 -31.63
C LEU A 145 20.34 -7.52 -30.78
N ASN A 146 20.17 -7.90 -29.51
CA ASN A 146 21.27 -8.06 -28.55
C ASN A 146 21.48 -9.51 -28.05
N ILE A 147 20.55 -10.42 -28.33
CA ILE A 147 20.60 -11.79 -27.79
C ILE A 147 21.70 -12.67 -28.41
N GLY A 148 22.20 -12.34 -29.60
CA GLY A 148 23.20 -13.14 -30.34
C GLY A 148 24.55 -13.31 -29.64
N GLY A 149 24.83 -12.56 -28.57
CA GLY A 149 26.01 -12.75 -27.71
C GLY A 149 25.77 -13.63 -26.47
N PHE A 150 24.51 -14.04 -26.22
CA PHE A 150 24.09 -14.71 -24.98
C PHE A 150 23.50 -16.12 -25.23
N ILE A 151 23.24 -16.48 -26.49
CA ILE A 151 22.71 -17.80 -26.88
C ILE A 151 23.49 -18.37 -28.06
N ASP A 152 23.61 -19.70 -28.12
CA ASP A 152 24.15 -20.42 -29.27
C ASP A 152 23.04 -21.06 -30.11
N SER A 153 23.37 -21.45 -31.35
CA SER A 153 22.43 -22.09 -32.29
C SER A 153 21.96 -23.49 -31.87
N THR A 154 22.48 -24.03 -30.77
CA THR A 154 22.08 -25.32 -30.20
C THR A 154 21.03 -25.17 -29.09
N SER A 155 20.72 -23.94 -28.65
CA SER A 155 19.65 -23.67 -27.70
C SER A 155 18.27 -24.12 -28.23
N PRO A 156 17.46 -24.85 -27.43
CA PRO A 156 16.14 -25.32 -27.85
C PRO A 156 15.14 -24.19 -28.13
N PHE A 157 15.45 -22.96 -27.69
CA PHE A 157 14.62 -21.76 -27.89
C PHE A 157 15.21 -20.80 -28.93
N TYR A 158 16.32 -21.15 -29.59
CA TYR A 158 17.08 -20.25 -30.47
C TYR A 158 16.23 -19.58 -31.56
N SER A 159 15.36 -20.35 -32.24
CA SER A 159 14.50 -19.82 -33.30
C SER A 159 13.42 -18.86 -32.79
N GLN A 160 12.89 -19.09 -31.59
CA GLN A 160 11.87 -18.22 -30.97
C GLN A 160 12.48 -16.90 -30.47
N MET A 161 13.67 -16.99 -29.87
CA MET A 161 14.42 -15.85 -29.34
C MET A 161 15.00 -14.93 -30.44
N MET A 162 15.41 -15.51 -31.58
CA MET A 162 15.94 -14.76 -32.73
C MET A 162 14.84 -14.23 -33.68
N SER A 163 13.56 -14.43 -33.35
CA SER A 163 12.45 -13.88 -34.13
C SER A 163 12.46 -12.34 -34.07
N SER A 164 12.20 -11.69 -35.21
CA SER A 164 12.03 -10.23 -35.29
C SER A 164 10.90 -9.69 -34.42
N ASP A 165 9.98 -10.57 -34.03
CA ASP A 165 8.84 -10.19 -33.20
C ASP A 165 9.20 -10.17 -31.70
N SER A 166 10.33 -10.72 -31.29
CA SER A 166 10.77 -10.66 -29.89
C SER A 166 11.00 -9.22 -29.40
N LYS A 167 10.66 -8.95 -28.13
CA LYS A 167 10.74 -7.62 -27.51
C LYS A 167 11.54 -7.64 -26.21
N LEU A 168 12.08 -6.47 -25.84
CA LEU A 168 12.70 -6.25 -24.54
C LEU A 168 11.65 -6.30 -23.42
N PRO A 169 11.86 -7.09 -22.36
CA PRO A 169 11.07 -6.96 -21.14
C PRO A 169 11.44 -5.68 -20.39
N PHE A 170 10.46 -5.08 -19.71
CA PHE A 170 10.70 -4.05 -18.72
C PHE A 170 11.34 -4.69 -17.48
N ILE A 171 12.46 -4.14 -17.02
CA ILE A 171 13.18 -4.61 -15.85
C ILE A 171 13.09 -3.58 -14.71
N SER A 172 12.73 -4.03 -13.51
CA SER A 172 12.72 -3.21 -12.29
C SER A 172 13.62 -3.84 -11.23
N VAL A 173 14.50 -3.03 -10.62
CA VAL A 173 15.45 -3.47 -9.60
C VAL A 173 15.19 -2.70 -8.30
N SER A 174 14.91 -3.43 -7.22
CA SER A 174 14.70 -2.88 -5.88
C SER A 174 15.49 -3.69 -4.85
N GLY A 175 16.61 -3.15 -4.37
CA GLY A 175 17.50 -3.84 -3.45
C GLY A 175 18.06 -5.14 -4.05
N CYS A 176 17.75 -6.27 -3.40
CA CYS A 176 18.16 -7.61 -3.84
C CYS A 176 17.08 -8.33 -4.67
N THR A 177 16.08 -7.61 -5.16
CA THR A 177 14.97 -8.18 -5.92
C THR A 177 14.93 -7.54 -7.29
N THR A 178 14.70 -8.36 -8.31
CA THR A 178 14.50 -7.91 -9.69
C THR A 178 13.25 -8.53 -10.27
N SER A 179 12.44 -7.74 -10.97
CA SER A 179 11.33 -8.24 -11.77
C SER A 179 11.53 -7.93 -13.25
N MET A 180 11.02 -8.82 -14.09
CA MET A 180 10.98 -8.67 -15.54
C MET A 180 9.54 -8.84 -16.01
N THR A 181 9.10 -7.97 -16.90
CA THR A 181 7.70 -7.92 -17.38
C THR A 181 7.64 -7.71 -18.88
N CYS A 182 6.83 -8.49 -19.57
CA CYS A 182 6.50 -8.34 -20.98
C CYS A 182 5.18 -7.59 -21.19
N ALA A 183 5.06 -6.92 -22.34
CA ALA A 183 3.80 -6.35 -22.79
C ALA A 183 2.78 -7.47 -23.10
N SER A 184 1.48 -7.15 -23.07
CA SER A 184 0.43 -8.11 -23.40
C SER A 184 0.61 -8.66 -24.82
N GLY A 185 0.30 -9.95 -25.01
CA GLY A 185 0.52 -10.67 -26.27
C GLY A 185 1.88 -11.34 -26.39
N TYR A 186 2.76 -11.18 -25.39
CA TYR A 186 4.06 -11.85 -25.32
C TYR A 186 4.19 -12.68 -24.04
N SER A 187 4.86 -13.82 -24.15
CA SER A 187 5.30 -14.62 -23.00
C SER A 187 6.72 -14.21 -22.61
N LEU A 188 6.99 -14.16 -21.31
CA LEU A 188 8.35 -13.94 -20.81
C LEU A 188 9.12 -15.26 -20.80
N LEU A 189 10.23 -15.31 -21.51
CA LEU A 189 11.19 -16.40 -21.45
C LEU A 189 12.39 -15.93 -20.63
N LEU A 190 12.62 -16.60 -19.49
CA LEU A 190 13.78 -16.38 -18.64
C LEU A 190 14.76 -17.53 -18.78
N PHE A 191 16.06 -17.23 -18.92
CA PHE A 191 17.11 -18.24 -19.06
C PHE A 191 18.46 -17.75 -18.51
N ASP A 192 19.44 -18.66 -18.45
CA ASP A 192 20.82 -18.35 -18.09
C ASP A 192 21.85 -19.01 -19.04
N ASP A 193 23.13 -18.73 -18.78
CA ASP A 193 24.26 -19.25 -19.58
C ASP A 193 24.48 -20.78 -19.49
N THR A 194 23.78 -21.46 -18.58
CA THR A 194 23.87 -22.92 -18.44
C THR A 194 22.90 -23.66 -19.36
N GLY A 195 22.03 -22.92 -20.07
CA GLY A 195 20.95 -23.48 -20.88
C GLY A 195 19.68 -23.78 -20.10
N LEU A 196 19.61 -23.40 -18.81
CA LEU A 196 18.38 -23.47 -18.03
C LEU A 196 17.43 -22.36 -18.47
N GLY A 197 16.19 -22.70 -18.86
CA GLY A 197 15.22 -21.71 -19.33
C GLY A 197 13.77 -22.10 -19.02
N LYS A 198 12.92 -21.08 -18.85
CA LYS A 198 11.48 -21.23 -18.57
C LYS A 198 10.70 -20.13 -19.28
N VAL A 199 9.72 -20.54 -20.09
CA VAL A 199 8.64 -19.67 -20.55
C VAL A 199 7.59 -19.58 -19.44
N PHE A 200 7.23 -18.35 -19.09
CA PHE A 200 6.19 -18.03 -18.14
C PHE A 200 4.89 -17.72 -18.87
N ASP A 201 3.82 -18.39 -18.43
CA ASP A 201 2.45 -18.10 -18.89
C ASP A 201 1.92 -16.78 -18.31
N THR A 202 2.64 -16.21 -17.33
CA THR A 202 2.40 -14.88 -16.75
C THR A 202 3.23 -13.81 -17.44
N LEU A 203 2.72 -12.58 -17.51
CA LEU A 203 3.42 -11.45 -18.14
C LEU A 203 4.67 -11.01 -17.36
N SER A 204 4.80 -11.40 -16.09
CA SER A 204 5.95 -11.05 -15.26
C SER A 204 6.44 -12.20 -14.40
N THR A 205 7.70 -12.11 -14.01
CA THR A 205 8.30 -12.94 -12.97
C THR A 205 9.25 -12.11 -12.12
N SER A 206 9.52 -12.55 -10.90
CA SER A 206 10.46 -11.92 -9.99
C SER A 206 11.51 -12.90 -9.48
N GLY A 207 12.72 -12.39 -9.28
CA GLY A 207 13.84 -13.12 -8.73
C GLY A 207 14.40 -12.43 -7.50
N GLN A 208 14.84 -13.25 -6.54
CA GLN A 208 15.57 -12.79 -5.37
C GLN A 208 17.05 -13.14 -5.49
N CYS A 209 17.90 -12.12 -5.42
CA CYS A 209 19.35 -12.23 -5.45
C CYS A 209 19.87 -12.75 -4.12
N ILE A 210 20.71 -13.79 -4.17
CA ILE A 210 21.43 -14.30 -3.02
C ILE A 210 22.80 -13.65 -2.99
N ALA A 211 23.00 -12.67 -2.09
CA ALA A 211 24.26 -11.92 -1.97
C ALA A 211 25.52 -12.79 -1.81
N LYS A 212 25.39 -13.97 -1.15
CA LYS A 212 26.53 -14.88 -0.94
C LYS A 212 26.99 -15.62 -2.20
N THR A 213 26.08 -15.85 -3.16
CA THR A 213 26.38 -16.65 -4.35
C THR A 213 26.27 -15.86 -5.64
N ASN A 214 25.72 -14.64 -5.59
CA ASN A 214 25.34 -13.82 -6.73
C ASN A 214 24.48 -14.57 -7.75
N LYS A 215 23.54 -15.38 -7.24
CA LYS A 215 22.59 -16.16 -8.04
C LYS A 215 21.16 -15.76 -7.73
N TRP A 216 20.27 -15.97 -8.70
CA TRP A 216 18.86 -15.66 -8.57
C TRP A 216 18.05 -16.87 -8.15
N LYS A 217 17.13 -16.69 -7.21
CA LYS A 217 16.03 -17.63 -6.96
C LYS A 217 14.76 -17.07 -7.59
N VAL A 218 14.21 -17.82 -8.54
CA VAL A 218 13.02 -17.45 -9.29
C VAL A 218 11.96 -18.52 -9.07
N ASP A 219 10.73 -18.12 -8.80
CA ASP A 219 9.61 -19.05 -8.75
C ASP A 219 9.23 -19.41 -10.19
N THR A 220 9.42 -20.67 -10.58
CA THR A 220 9.07 -21.18 -11.91
C THR A 220 7.77 -22.00 -11.92
N GLY A 221 6.99 -21.96 -10.83
CA GLY A 221 5.74 -22.72 -10.68
C GLY A 221 5.93 -24.19 -10.27
N SER A 222 7.14 -24.59 -9.85
CA SER A 222 7.40 -25.94 -9.35
C SER A 222 6.99 -26.06 -7.88
N ARG A 223 6.05 -26.96 -7.56
CA ARG A 223 5.44 -27.13 -6.22
C ARG A 223 6.42 -27.53 -5.09
N VAL A 224 7.72 -27.62 -5.37
CA VAL A 224 8.69 -28.22 -4.44
C VAL A 224 9.82 -27.27 -4.05
N ARG A 225 10.37 -26.40 -4.93
CA ARG A 225 11.40 -25.39 -4.59
C ARG A 225 11.50 -24.28 -5.66
N LEU A 226 11.96 -23.08 -5.24
CA LEU A 226 12.42 -22.02 -6.14
C LEU A 226 13.60 -22.50 -7.00
N THR A 227 13.59 -22.17 -8.28
CA THR A 227 14.64 -22.53 -9.23
C THR A 227 15.78 -21.53 -9.14
N THR A 228 17.03 -22.01 -9.15
CA THR A 228 18.21 -21.16 -9.07
C THR A 228 18.80 -20.94 -10.45
N PHE A 229 18.91 -19.67 -10.87
CA PHE A 229 19.54 -19.25 -12.12
C PHE A 229 20.87 -18.56 -11.83
N ASN A 230 21.88 -18.80 -12.66
CA ASN A 230 23.16 -18.10 -12.57
C ASN A 230 23.01 -16.61 -12.92
N GLN A 231 22.28 -16.33 -14.00
CA GLN A 231 21.88 -14.98 -14.41
C GLN A 231 20.38 -14.97 -14.74
N MET A 232 19.75 -13.81 -14.68
CA MET A 232 18.39 -13.64 -15.19
C MET A 232 18.47 -12.95 -16.54
N TYR A 233 18.48 -13.72 -17.62
CA TYR A 233 18.29 -13.19 -18.98
C TYR A 233 16.83 -13.32 -19.37
N GLY A 234 16.18 -12.20 -19.66
CA GLY A 234 14.75 -12.18 -20.01
C GLY A 234 14.53 -11.68 -21.43
N ILE A 235 13.63 -12.32 -22.17
CA ILE A 235 13.17 -11.89 -23.50
C ILE A 235 11.67 -12.14 -23.63
N CYS A 236 10.96 -11.23 -24.32
CA CYS A 236 9.55 -11.39 -24.62
C CYS A 236 9.37 -12.06 -26.00
N VAL A 237 8.68 -13.20 -26.04
CA VAL A 237 8.43 -13.99 -27.26
C VAL A 237 6.93 -14.06 -27.58
N VAL A 238 6.56 -14.18 -28.86
CA VAL A 238 5.16 -14.22 -29.31
C VAL A 238 4.48 -15.54 -28.89
N ASN A 239 3.21 -15.47 -28.51
CA ASN A 239 2.42 -16.61 -28.07
C ASN A 239 1.96 -17.48 -29.27
N ASP A 240 2.81 -18.39 -29.76
CA ASP A 240 2.45 -19.31 -30.84
C ASP A 240 1.76 -20.60 -30.33
N SER A 241 0.67 -20.47 -29.56
CA SER A 241 -0.15 -21.63 -29.15
C SER A 241 -1.45 -21.73 -29.94
N GLU A 242 -1.36 -21.79 -31.27
CA GLU A 242 -2.41 -22.33 -32.14
C GLU A 242 -1.81 -23.37 -33.10
N THR A 243 -1.63 -24.61 -32.63
CA THR A 243 -1.77 -25.86 -33.43
C THR A 243 -1.47 -27.09 -32.56
N PRO A 244 -2.45 -27.98 -32.29
CA PRO A 244 -2.17 -29.32 -31.78
C PRO A 244 -2.11 -30.34 -32.94
N PRO A 245 -1.12 -31.25 -32.99
CA PRO A 245 -1.27 -32.51 -33.72
C PRO A 245 -2.23 -33.40 -32.92
N GLY A 246 -3.38 -33.70 -33.52
CA GLY A 246 -4.47 -34.41 -32.85
C GLY A 246 -4.18 -35.87 -32.53
N VAL A 247 -4.73 -36.34 -31.41
CA VAL A 247 -5.30 -37.69 -31.26
C VAL A 247 -6.55 -37.57 -30.38
N SER A 248 -7.63 -38.14 -30.90
CA SER A 248 -8.97 -38.19 -30.28
C SER A 248 -8.99 -39.02 -29.01
N THR A 249 -9.67 -38.53 -27.97
CA THR A 249 -10.80 -39.27 -27.37
C THR A 249 -11.72 -38.32 -26.61
N SER A 250 -13.00 -38.42 -26.93
CA SER A 250 -14.16 -37.72 -26.39
C SER A 250 -14.34 -37.92 -24.89
N THR A 251 -14.61 -36.85 -24.13
CA THR A 251 -15.85 -36.74 -23.34
C THR A 251 -16.15 -35.26 -23.04
N THR A 252 -17.36 -34.85 -23.38
CA THR A 252 -17.93 -33.50 -23.25
C THR A 252 -18.20 -33.06 -21.81
N ILE A 253 -17.73 -31.86 -21.44
CA ILE A 253 -18.39 -30.95 -20.48
C ILE A 253 -18.30 -29.53 -21.08
N PRO A 254 -19.41 -28.81 -21.30
CA PRO A 254 -19.36 -27.44 -21.80
C PRO A 254 -18.99 -26.51 -20.64
N THR A 255 -17.77 -25.99 -20.67
CA THR A 255 -17.38 -24.83 -19.84
C THR A 255 -17.04 -23.70 -20.78
N THR A 256 -18.05 -22.95 -21.20
CA THR A 256 -17.84 -21.61 -21.73
C THR A 256 -17.47 -20.71 -20.57
N THR A 257 -16.17 -20.58 -20.34
CA THR A 257 -15.57 -19.37 -19.75
C THR A 257 -14.48 -18.94 -20.70
N THR A 258 -14.88 -18.17 -21.72
CA THR A 258 -13.97 -17.26 -22.39
C THR A 258 -13.49 -16.26 -21.34
N VAL A 259 -12.34 -16.55 -20.72
CA VAL A 259 -11.61 -15.58 -19.91
C VAL A 259 -11.15 -14.50 -20.88
N ASP A 260 -11.86 -13.39 -20.86
CA ASP A 260 -11.56 -12.20 -21.65
C ASP A 260 -10.24 -11.61 -21.14
N THR A 261 -9.17 -11.79 -21.91
CA THR A 261 -7.78 -11.48 -21.53
C THR A 261 -7.41 -10.00 -21.68
N ASN A 262 -8.36 -9.09 -21.92
CA ASN A 262 -8.11 -7.66 -21.85
C ASN A 262 -9.02 -7.02 -20.80
N CYS A 263 -8.43 -6.56 -19.69
CA CYS A 263 -9.16 -5.75 -18.72
C CYS A 263 -9.47 -4.38 -19.35
N THR A 264 -10.68 -4.24 -19.90
CA THR A 264 -11.09 -3.02 -20.62
C THR A 264 -12.10 -2.22 -19.81
N PRO A 265 -12.19 -0.89 -20.03
CA PRO A 265 -13.22 -0.07 -19.41
C PRO A 265 -14.64 -0.57 -19.67
N SER A 266 -14.89 -1.33 -20.75
CA SER A 266 -16.21 -1.90 -21.08
C SER A 266 -16.52 -3.24 -20.42
N SER A 267 -15.54 -3.99 -19.91
CA SER A 267 -15.72 -5.34 -19.35
C SER A 267 -16.74 -5.39 -18.20
N PHE A 268 -17.83 -6.16 -18.32
CA PHE A 268 -18.74 -6.42 -17.19
C PHE A 268 -17.99 -7.04 -16.01
N SER A 269 -18.40 -6.72 -14.79
CA SER A 269 -17.58 -6.98 -13.60
C SER A 269 -18.41 -7.37 -12.37
N THR A 270 -17.75 -7.41 -11.22
CA THR A 270 -18.29 -7.80 -9.93
C THR A 270 -18.48 -6.59 -9.02
N LEU A 271 -19.64 -6.54 -8.34
CA LEU A 271 -19.88 -5.66 -7.20
C LEU A 271 -19.73 -6.47 -5.91
N ALA A 272 -18.81 -6.08 -5.04
CA ALA A 272 -18.55 -6.77 -3.78
C ALA A 272 -18.89 -5.90 -2.58
N PHE A 273 -19.51 -6.49 -1.56
CA PHE A 273 -19.77 -5.89 -0.26
C PHE A 273 -18.93 -6.60 0.80
N ALA A 274 -18.07 -5.85 1.47
CA ALA A 274 -17.32 -6.33 2.63
C ALA A 274 -17.76 -5.53 3.86
N TYR A 275 -18.10 -6.19 4.96
CA TYR A 275 -18.53 -5.50 6.18
C TYR A 275 -17.93 -6.10 7.43
N SER A 276 -17.52 -5.23 8.35
CA SER A 276 -16.93 -5.62 9.62
C SER A 276 -17.96 -6.31 10.51
N ASN A 277 -17.54 -7.37 11.19
CA ASN A 277 -18.35 -8.05 12.20
C ASN A 277 -18.54 -7.23 13.50
N ASP A 278 -17.79 -6.13 13.65
CA ASP A 278 -17.87 -5.26 14.83
C ASP A 278 -19.05 -4.27 14.80
N TYR A 279 -19.85 -4.26 13.72
CA TYR A 279 -21.12 -3.51 13.68
C TYR A 279 -22.18 -4.16 14.57
N ASP A 280 -23.09 -3.33 15.07
CA ASP A 280 -24.31 -3.86 15.66
C ASP A 280 -25.18 -4.46 14.55
N ALA A 281 -25.81 -5.60 14.83
CA ALA A 281 -26.56 -6.35 13.84
C ALA A 281 -27.84 -5.62 13.41
N GLU A 282 -28.51 -4.93 14.33
CA GLU A 282 -29.74 -4.17 14.06
C GLU A 282 -29.39 -2.92 13.25
N ASP A 283 -28.38 -2.16 13.67
CA ASP A 283 -27.91 -0.98 12.95
C ASP A 283 -27.46 -1.31 11.52
N PHE A 284 -26.69 -2.40 11.35
CA PHE A 284 -26.26 -2.84 10.02
C PHE A 284 -27.43 -3.36 9.18
N SER A 285 -28.42 -4.02 9.79
CA SER A 285 -29.61 -4.47 9.08
C SER A 285 -30.46 -3.30 8.59
N GLU A 286 -30.63 -2.24 9.39
CA GLU A 286 -31.33 -1.03 8.96
C GLU A 286 -30.60 -0.35 7.80
N TYR A 287 -29.27 -0.25 7.90
CA TYR A 287 -28.43 0.27 6.83
C TYR A 287 -28.59 -0.54 5.54
N TRP A 288 -28.48 -1.87 5.62
CA TRP A 288 -28.60 -2.74 4.46
C TRP A 288 -29.99 -2.65 3.81
N ASN A 289 -31.05 -2.52 4.62
CA ASN A 289 -32.40 -2.33 4.09
C ASN A 289 -32.54 -1.00 3.32
N ASP A 290 -31.95 0.10 3.79
CA ASP A 290 -31.93 1.37 3.06
C ASP A 290 -31.11 1.24 1.75
N GLU A 291 -29.95 0.61 1.82
CA GLU A 291 -29.13 0.32 0.64
C GLU A 291 -29.89 -0.51 -0.40
N HIS A 292 -30.51 -1.60 0.02
CA HIS A 292 -31.25 -2.50 -0.87
C HIS A 292 -32.45 -1.81 -1.52
N THR A 293 -33.19 -0.99 -0.77
CA THR A 293 -34.41 -0.33 -1.26
C THR A 293 -34.15 0.90 -2.13
N THR A 294 -33.00 1.56 -1.97
CA THR A 294 -32.64 2.75 -2.75
C THR A 294 -32.04 2.41 -4.13
N GLN A 295 -31.44 1.23 -4.29
CA GLN A 295 -30.87 0.81 -5.57
C GLN A 295 -31.94 0.23 -6.50
N MET A 296 -31.89 0.62 -7.79
CA MET A 296 -32.65 -0.06 -8.82
C MET A 296 -31.90 -1.31 -9.27
N SER A 297 -32.45 -2.49 -8.98
CA SER A 297 -31.83 -3.78 -9.34
C SER A 297 -31.52 -3.88 -10.84
N SER A 298 -32.38 -3.34 -11.71
CA SER A 298 -32.14 -3.29 -13.15
C SER A 298 -30.86 -2.55 -13.54
N ASP A 299 -30.52 -1.46 -12.85
CA ASP A 299 -29.33 -0.66 -13.17
C ASP A 299 -28.06 -1.36 -12.70
N LEU A 300 -28.15 -2.09 -11.59
CA LEU A 300 -27.09 -2.93 -11.05
C LEU A 300 -26.80 -4.11 -11.99
N GLU A 301 -27.84 -4.83 -12.42
CA GLU A 301 -27.70 -5.98 -13.34
C GLU A 301 -27.20 -5.56 -14.73
N LEU A 302 -27.47 -4.33 -15.17
CA LEU A 302 -26.85 -3.75 -16.36
C LEU A 302 -25.36 -3.43 -16.19
N SER A 303 -24.88 -3.30 -14.96
CA SER A 303 -23.51 -2.87 -14.66
C SER A 303 -22.60 -4.01 -14.18
N TRP A 304 -23.19 -5.01 -13.53
CA TRP A 304 -22.52 -6.07 -12.80
C TRP A 304 -23.10 -7.43 -13.19
N ILE A 305 -22.23 -8.41 -13.43
CA ILE A 305 -22.60 -9.79 -13.77
C ILE A 305 -22.42 -10.76 -12.61
N LYS A 306 -21.80 -10.28 -11.53
CA LYS A 306 -21.57 -11.02 -10.29
C LYS A 306 -21.71 -10.08 -9.10
N PHE A 307 -22.24 -10.63 -8.01
CA PHE A 307 -22.37 -9.98 -6.73
C PHE A 307 -21.65 -10.81 -5.68
N VAL A 308 -20.99 -10.16 -4.74
CA VAL A 308 -20.17 -10.84 -3.73
C VAL A 308 -20.42 -10.21 -2.37
N ASN A 309 -20.48 -11.04 -1.31
CA ASN A 309 -20.35 -10.52 0.05
C ASN A 309 -19.44 -11.35 0.96
N ILE A 310 -18.78 -10.64 1.86
CA ILE A 310 -17.96 -11.20 2.93
C ILE A 310 -18.06 -10.37 4.20
N ARG A 311 -18.18 -11.07 5.33
CA ARG A 311 -18.02 -10.49 6.66
C ARG A 311 -16.58 -10.70 7.13
N PHE A 312 -15.97 -9.67 7.68
CA PHE A 312 -14.57 -9.68 8.14
C PHE A 312 -14.47 -9.26 9.61
N ASP A 313 -13.28 -9.22 10.20
CA ASP A 313 -13.05 -9.03 11.65
C ASP A 313 -13.61 -10.16 12.52
N THR A 314 -13.39 -11.40 12.08
CA THR A 314 -13.82 -12.61 12.79
C THR A 314 -12.60 -13.43 13.24
N VAL A 315 -12.69 -14.10 14.39
CA VAL A 315 -11.61 -14.97 14.89
C VAL A 315 -11.32 -16.11 13.93
N ASN A 316 -12.38 -16.69 13.36
CA ASN A 316 -12.29 -17.67 12.29
C ASN A 316 -12.77 -17.01 11.01
N GLU A 317 -11.84 -16.79 10.08
CA GLU A 317 -12.08 -16.11 8.81
C GLU A 317 -13.30 -16.70 8.08
N ASP A 318 -14.24 -15.83 7.72
CA ASP A 318 -15.43 -16.20 6.96
C ASP A 318 -15.09 -16.47 5.47
N SER A 319 -16.02 -17.12 4.78
CA SER A 319 -15.90 -17.44 3.36
C SER A 319 -16.59 -16.39 2.48
N ILE A 320 -15.91 -15.99 1.40
CA ILE A 320 -16.48 -15.13 0.36
C ILE A 320 -17.62 -15.88 -0.30
N GLN A 321 -18.80 -15.25 -0.38
CA GLN A 321 -19.95 -15.80 -1.11
C GLN A 321 -20.11 -15.10 -2.44
N TYR A 322 -20.53 -15.86 -3.45
CA TYR A 322 -20.65 -15.41 -4.82
C TYR A 322 -22.07 -15.66 -5.32
N HIS A 323 -22.64 -14.63 -5.91
CA HIS A 323 -24.05 -14.57 -6.30
C HIS A 323 -24.17 -14.06 -7.74
N ASN A 324 -25.28 -14.40 -8.38
CA ASN A 324 -25.58 -13.98 -9.75
C ASN A 324 -26.55 -12.80 -9.79
N THR A 325 -27.37 -12.62 -8.76
CA THR A 325 -28.39 -11.57 -8.72
C THR A 325 -28.26 -10.69 -7.47
N TRP A 326 -28.85 -9.50 -7.53
CA TRP A 326 -28.95 -8.60 -6.39
C TRP A 326 -29.76 -9.20 -5.23
N ASP A 327 -30.82 -9.94 -5.55
CA ASP A 327 -31.68 -10.61 -4.55
C ASP A 327 -30.96 -11.76 -3.83
N GLU A 328 -30.10 -12.52 -4.53
CA GLU A 328 -29.26 -13.56 -3.91
C GLU A 328 -28.24 -12.94 -2.93
N LEU A 329 -27.65 -11.81 -3.31
CA LEU A 329 -26.77 -11.04 -2.43
C LEU A 329 -27.51 -10.55 -1.18
N ASP A 330 -28.72 -9.98 -1.36
CA ASP A 330 -29.57 -9.50 -0.27
C ASP A 330 -29.91 -10.60 0.75
N GLN A 331 -30.35 -11.76 0.26
CA GLN A 331 -30.62 -12.93 1.10
C GLN A 331 -29.35 -13.36 1.86
N SER A 332 -28.19 -13.34 1.19
CA SER A 332 -26.92 -13.73 1.81
C SER A 332 -26.44 -12.75 2.88
N ILE A 333 -26.63 -11.44 2.70
CA ILE A 333 -26.26 -10.43 3.69
C ILE A 333 -27.21 -10.51 4.89
N THR A 334 -28.51 -10.60 4.64
CA THR A 334 -29.54 -10.72 5.68
C THR A 334 -29.36 -11.98 6.53
N ALA A 335 -28.92 -13.09 5.92
CA ALA A 335 -28.63 -14.33 6.66
C ALA A 335 -27.29 -14.30 7.43
N ARG A 336 -26.42 -13.32 7.18
CA ARG A 336 -25.06 -13.25 7.71
C ARG A 336 -24.73 -11.87 8.28
N LEU A 337 -25.67 -11.29 9.01
CA LEU A 337 -25.48 -10.05 9.75
C LEU A 337 -24.28 -10.16 10.72
N PRO A 338 -23.69 -9.02 11.16
CA PRO A 338 -22.70 -9.01 12.22
C PRO A 338 -23.13 -9.86 13.43
N ASP A 339 -22.23 -10.72 13.92
CA ASP A 339 -22.47 -11.59 15.07
C ASP A 339 -21.32 -11.40 16.07
N PRO A 340 -21.56 -10.71 17.20
CA PRO A 340 -20.53 -10.44 18.19
C PRO A 340 -19.80 -11.69 18.72
N SER A 341 -20.42 -12.88 18.65
CA SER A 341 -19.79 -14.13 19.10
C SER A 341 -18.66 -14.63 18.19
N LEU A 342 -18.57 -14.11 16.96
CA LEU A 342 -17.55 -14.46 15.97
C LEU A 342 -16.36 -13.49 15.98
N GLY A 343 -16.51 -12.31 16.60
CA GLY A 343 -15.55 -11.21 16.56
C GLY A 343 -14.34 -11.39 17.48
N PHE A 344 -13.34 -10.53 17.32
CA PHE A 344 -12.16 -10.55 18.17
C PHE A 344 -12.49 -10.18 19.63
N ASN A 345 -11.96 -10.94 20.59
CA ASN A 345 -12.11 -10.64 22.02
C ASN A 345 -11.18 -9.52 22.53
N SER A 346 -10.75 -8.61 21.66
CA SER A 346 -9.69 -7.64 21.93
C SER A 346 -9.91 -6.33 21.18
N SER A 347 -9.65 -5.21 21.86
CA SER A 347 -9.64 -3.87 21.26
C SER A 347 -8.29 -3.48 20.65
N VAL A 348 -7.24 -4.31 20.81
CA VAL A 348 -5.91 -4.02 20.23
C VAL A 348 -5.65 -4.76 18.92
N THR A 349 -6.42 -5.79 18.60
CA THR A 349 -6.28 -6.51 17.34
C THR A 349 -6.77 -5.62 16.20
N GLY A 350 -5.95 -5.40 15.17
CA GLY A 350 -6.36 -4.74 13.94
C GLY A 350 -7.26 -5.60 13.06
N SER A 351 -7.79 -4.97 12.02
CA SER A 351 -8.69 -5.58 11.06
C SER A 351 -7.95 -6.46 10.06
N ASP A 352 -8.57 -7.57 9.67
CA ASP A 352 -8.08 -8.44 8.59
C ASP A 352 -8.49 -7.95 7.18
N ILE A 353 -9.04 -6.74 7.06
CA ILE A 353 -9.61 -6.21 5.81
C ILE A 353 -8.62 -6.21 4.63
N LEU A 354 -7.34 -5.89 4.84
CA LEU A 354 -6.36 -5.87 3.75
C LEU A 354 -6.17 -7.27 3.13
N LYS A 355 -6.21 -8.31 3.98
CA LYS A 355 -6.17 -9.71 3.56
C LYS A 355 -7.45 -10.09 2.81
N ILE A 356 -8.62 -9.60 3.25
CA ILE A 356 -9.90 -9.85 2.59
C ILE A 356 -9.95 -9.22 1.19
N ILE A 357 -9.49 -7.97 1.06
CA ILE A 357 -9.38 -7.29 -0.24
C ILE A 357 -8.45 -8.08 -1.17
N GLU A 358 -7.31 -8.53 -0.67
CA GLU A 358 -6.39 -9.36 -1.45
C GLU A 358 -7.02 -10.68 -1.88
N LYS A 359 -7.67 -11.39 -0.96
CA LYS A 359 -8.33 -12.68 -1.24
C LYS A 359 -9.42 -12.52 -2.30
N PHE A 360 -10.14 -11.41 -2.29
CA PHE A 360 -11.07 -11.07 -3.37
C PHE A 360 -10.32 -10.84 -4.69
N ALA A 361 -9.23 -10.07 -4.70
CA ALA A 361 -8.46 -9.84 -5.93
C ALA A 361 -7.86 -11.13 -6.53
N ASP A 362 -7.51 -12.11 -5.69
CA ASP A 362 -6.95 -13.42 -6.11
C ASP A 362 -8.01 -14.47 -6.49
N ASN A 363 -9.29 -14.11 -6.44
CA ASN A 363 -10.35 -15.08 -6.64
C ASN A 363 -10.50 -15.51 -8.11
N THR A 364 -10.93 -16.76 -8.32
CA THR A 364 -11.21 -17.31 -9.65
C THR A 364 -12.69 -17.57 -9.91
N GLN A 365 -13.57 -17.18 -8.98
CA GLN A 365 -15.02 -17.48 -9.02
C GLN A 365 -15.84 -16.34 -9.65
N ALA A 366 -15.33 -15.11 -9.59
CA ALA A 366 -15.95 -13.93 -10.16
C ALA A 366 -14.90 -13.03 -10.83
N PRO A 367 -15.26 -12.32 -11.92
CA PRO A 367 -14.34 -11.41 -12.59
C PRO A 367 -13.88 -10.28 -11.67
N VAL A 368 -12.57 -10.03 -11.63
CA VAL A 368 -11.96 -8.98 -10.79
C VAL A 368 -11.63 -7.69 -11.56
N CYS A 369 -11.51 -7.78 -12.89
CA CYS A 369 -11.28 -6.61 -13.73
C CYS A 369 -12.43 -5.60 -13.56
N ARG A 370 -12.14 -4.33 -13.25
CA ARG A 370 -13.14 -3.26 -13.01
C ARG A 370 -14.04 -3.51 -11.80
N ALA A 371 -13.69 -4.43 -10.91
CA ALA A 371 -14.55 -4.73 -9.77
C ALA A 371 -14.65 -3.51 -8.85
N LYS A 372 -15.81 -3.35 -8.22
CA LYS A 372 -16.03 -2.32 -7.20
C LYS A 372 -16.27 -3.01 -5.87
N MET A 373 -15.51 -2.62 -4.86
CA MET A 373 -15.70 -3.08 -3.49
C MET A 373 -16.28 -1.96 -2.64
N MET A 374 -17.46 -2.20 -2.07
CA MET A 374 -18.07 -1.39 -1.03
C MET A 374 -17.65 -2.00 0.32
N ILE A 375 -16.90 -1.25 1.13
CA ILE A 375 -16.25 -1.78 2.33
C ILE A 375 -16.68 -0.99 3.55
N PHE A 376 -17.27 -1.65 4.55
CA PHE A 376 -17.73 -1.02 5.80
C PHE A 376 -16.82 -1.44 6.94
N VAL A 377 -16.04 -0.48 7.45
CA VAL A 377 -14.94 -0.69 8.38
C VAL A 377 -15.28 -0.11 9.75
N LYS A 378 -15.29 -0.99 10.75
CA LYS A 378 -15.43 -0.62 12.17
C LYS A 378 -14.17 -0.87 13.01
N ARG A 379 -13.13 -1.43 12.41
CA ARG A 379 -11.82 -1.68 12.99
C ARG A 379 -10.72 -1.33 11.99
N TYR A 380 -9.69 -0.62 12.41
CA TYR A 380 -8.60 -0.24 11.52
C TYR A 380 -7.60 -1.38 11.33
N PRO A 381 -6.88 -1.47 10.20
CA PRO A 381 -5.77 -2.41 10.07
C PRO A 381 -4.62 -2.03 11.00
N ASP A 382 -3.73 -2.99 11.27
CA ASP A 382 -2.46 -2.75 11.95
C ASP A 382 -1.30 -2.64 10.94
N GLU A 383 -1.48 -3.17 9.73
CA GLU A 383 -0.49 -3.13 8.68
C GLU A 383 -0.46 -1.76 7.99
N VAL A 384 0.75 -1.33 7.61
CA VAL A 384 0.99 -0.06 6.90
C VAL A 384 1.56 -0.27 5.49
N ASP A 385 2.21 -1.41 5.23
CA ASP A 385 2.72 -1.75 3.90
C ASP A 385 1.60 -2.32 3.03
N ILE A 386 1.27 -1.56 1.99
CA ILE A 386 0.20 -1.88 1.03
C ILE A 386 0.72 -1.91 -0.42
N ASP A 387 2.03 -1.83 -0.66
CA ASP A 387 2.56 -1.67 -2.03
C ASP A 387 2.19 -2.83 -2.95
N ARG A 388 2.31 -4.05 -2.44
CA ARG A 388 1.93 -5.28 -3.16
C ARG A 388 0.43 -5.31 -3.47
N LEU A 389 -0.40 -4.88 -2.50
CA LEU A 389 -1.84 -4.84 -2.67
C LEU A 389 -2.24 -3.77 -3.68
N VAL A 390 -1.66 -2.57 -3.60
CA VAL A 390 -1.86 -1.48 -4.57
C VAL A 390 -1.54 -1.95 -5.98
N GLY A 391 -0.38 -2.59 -6.20
CA GLY A 391 -0.01 -3.12 -7.52
C GLY A 391 -1.05 -4.09 -8.09
N LYS A 392 -1.50 -5.04 -7.25
CA LYS A 392 -2.53 -6.02 -7.62
C LYS A 392 -3.88 -5.38 -7.96
N LEU A 393 -4.34 -4.44 -7.13
CA LEU A 393 -5.61 -3.75 -7.39
C LEU A 393 -5.55 -2.87 -8.65
N ARG A 394 -4.41 -2.25 -8.94
CA ARG A 394 -4.19 -1.47 -10.16
C ARG A 394 -4.20 -2.34 -11.42
N GLU A 395 -3.60 -3.54 -11.37
CA GLU A 395 -3.59 -4.49 -12.50
C GLU A 395 -5.00 -4.87 -12.94
N HIS A 396 -5.93 -5.00 -11.98
CA HIS A 396 -7.32 -5.34 -12.23
C HIS A 396 -8.26 -4.12 -12.25
N HIS A 397 -7.75 -2.90 -12.11
CA HIS A 397 -8.57 -1.69 -12.00
C HIS A 397 -9.70 -1.81 -10.96
N ILE A 398 -9.41 -2.42 -9.81
CA ILE A 398 -10.37 -2.60 -8.72
C ILE A 398 -10.52 -1.27 -7.98
N ALA A 399 -11.74 -0.73 -7.96
CA ALA A 399 -12.08 0.49 -7.25
C ALA A 399 -12.59 0.17 -5.85
N LEU A 400 -12.00 0.81 -4.84
CA LEU A 400 -12.42 0.67 -3.44
C LEU A 400 -13.27 1.86 -3.03
N GLN A 401 -14.43 1.62 -2.42
CA GLN A 401 -15.21 2.62 -1.73
C GLN A 401 -15.33 2.18 -0.26
N ILE A 402 -14.46 2.76 0.56
CA ILE A 402 -14.26 2.37 1.94
C ILE A 402 -15.00 3.37 2.83
N TYR A 403 -15.91 2.88 3.67
CA TYR A 403 -16.62 3.64 4.69
C TYR A 403 -16.03 3.28 6.04
N VAL A 404 -15.54 4.27 6.76
CA VAL A 404 -14.75 4.09 7.97
C VAL A 404 -15.40 4.87 9.10
N THR A 405 -15.77 4.18 10.18
CA THR A 405 -16.26 4.85 11.40
C THR A 405 -15.14 5.71 12.00
N ASP A 406 -15.51 6.83 12.61
CA ASP A 406 -14.62 7.66 13.43
C ASP A 406 -14.45 7.12 14.86
N THR A 407 -15.18 6.05 15.22
CA THR A 407 -15.13 5.39 16.54
C THR A 407 -14.74 3.90 16.41
N PRO A 408 -13.49 3.60 16.04
CA PRO A 408 -13.06 2.23 15.76
C PRO A 408 -13.10 1.34 17.02
N LYS A 409 -13.40 0.06 16.83
CA LYS A 409 -13.36 -0.99 17.86
C LYS A 409 -11.96 -1.55 18.11
N GLY A 410 -11.01 -1.27 17.22
CA GLY A 410 -9.60 -1.62 17.38
C GLY A 410 -8.75 -1.23 16.18
N GLY A 411 -7.46 -1.60 16.25
CA GLY A 411 -6.43 -1.24 15.29
C GLY A 411 -5.99 0.23 15.36
N SER A 412 -4.88 0.55 14.71
CA SER A 412 -4.26 1.88 14.82
C SER A 412 -4.09 2.65 13.51
N HIS A 413 -4.18 2.01 12.35
CA HIS A 413 -3.73 2.60 11.08
C HIS A 413 -4.87 2.90 10.09
N SER A 414 -5.72 3.88 10.44
CA SER A 414 -6.78 4.37 9.54
C SER A 414 -6.25 4.97 8.24
N GLU A 415 -5.08 5.60 8.29
CA GLU A 415 -4.38 6.19 7.17
C GLU A 415 -4.00 5.16 6.11
N THR A 416 -3.78 3.90 6.50
CA THR A 416 -3.54 2.80 5.54
C THR A 416 -4.70 2.65 4.58
N LEU A 417 -5.95 2.71 5.08
CA LEU A 417 -7.16 2.59 4.26
C LEU A 417 -7.29 3.79 3.31
N TYR A 418 -7.00 5.00 3.82
CA TYR A 418 -7.03 6.21 3.02
C TYR A 418 -5.98 6.20 1.91
N ASN A 419 -4.76 5.77 2.22
CA ASN A 419 -3.67 5.64 1.27
C ASN A 419 -3.96 4.57 0.22
N LEU A 420 -4.52 3.42 0.62
CA LEU A 420 -4.93 2.37 -0.29
C LEU A 420 -5.96 2.89 -1.30
N ALA A 421 -7.03 3.52 -0.82
CA ALA A 421 -8.05 4.11 -1.70
C ALA A 421 -7.47 5.18 -2.62
N SER A 422 -6.62 6.08 -2.11
CA SER A 422 -5.99 7.14 -2.92
C SER A 422 -5.15 6.55 -4.05
N ARG A 423 -4.31 5.57 -3.74
CA ARG A 423 -3.39 4.93 -4.68
C ARG A 423 -4.09 4.01 -5.67
N THR A 424 -5.33 3.58 -5.43
CA THR A 424 -6.10 2.73 -6.35
C THR A 424 -7.27 3.44 -7.02
N ASN A 425 -7.29 4.77 -7.01
CA ASN A 425 -8.38 5.60 -7.54
C ASN A 425 -9.75 5.35 -6.88
N GLY A 426 -9.74 4.76 -5.68
CA GLY A 426 -10.90 4.61 -4.80
C GLY A 426 -11.18 5.85 -3.96
N MET A 427 -12.10 5.70 -2.99
CA MET A 427 -12.47 6.70 -1.99
C MET A 427 -12.48 6.09 -0.59
N CYS A 428 -12.02 6.84 0.42
CA CYS A 428 -12.06 6.45 1.82
C CYS A 428 -12.81 7.50 2.65
N ILE A 429 -14.06 7.20 2.95
CA ILE A 429 -15.03 8.09 3.55
C ILE A 429 -15.08 7.82 5.06
N PHE A 430 -14.66 8.80 5.85
CA PHE A 430 -14.85 8.78 7.29
C PHE A 430 -16.18 9.40 7.64
N TYR A 431 -16.92 8.80 8.56
CA TYR A 431 -18.24 9.29 8.97
C TYR A 431 -18.45 9.16 10.47
N GLU A 432 -19.29 10.04 11.01
CA GLU A 432 -19.71 10.01 12.40
C GLU A 432 -20.83 8.97 12.58
N GLU A 433 -20.55 7.92 13.34
CA GLU A 433 -21.46 6.78 13.53
C GLU A 433 -22.79 7.18 14.21
N ALA A 434 -22.80 8.28 14.98
CA ALA A 434 -24.00 8.80 15.64
C ALA A 434 -25.12 9.24 14.68
N ARG A 435 -24.84 9.31 13.37
CA ARG A 435 -25.81 9.69 12.34
C ARG A 435 -25.94 8.54 11.33
N LYS A 436 -27.16 8.00 11.21
CA LYS A 436 -27.53 7.00 10.19
C LYS A 436 -27.08 7.51 8.83
N ALA A 437 -26.05 6.90 8.28
CA ALA A 437 -25.44 7.40 7.08
C ALA A 437 -26.24 6.94 5.86
N GLY A 438 -26.99 7.86 5.27
CA GLY A 438 -27.51 7.70 3.92
C GLY A 438 -26.34 7.85 2.93
N TYR A 439 -25.71 6.75 2.55
CA TYR A 439 -24.63 6.76 1.56
C TYR A 439 -25.20 6.73 0.14
N GLY A 440 -25.88 7.82 -0.22
CA GLY A 440 -26.39 8.07 -1.56
C GLY A 440 -25.26 8.13 -2.57
N GLY A 441 -25.02 7.00 -3.23
CA GLY A 441 -24.09 6.89 -4.36
C GLY A 441 -24.61 5.84 -5.32
N ILE A 442 -24.62 6.16 -6.60
CA ILE A 442 -25.15 5.25 -7.62
C ILE A 442 -24.12 4.13 -7.82
N ARG A 443 -24.42 2.91 -7.35
CA ARG A 443 -23.47 1.78 -7.35
C ARG A 443 -23.08 1.38 -8.77
N SER A 444 -24.00 1.55 -9.72
CA SER A 444 -23.81 1.35 -11.17
C SER A 444 -22.92 2.39 -11.85
N SER A 445 -22.55 3.48 -11.16
CA SER A 445 -21.76 4.56 -11.76
C SER A 445 -20.31 4.15 -12.07
N LYS A 446 -19.76 4.71 -13.14
CA LYS A 446 -18.44 4.32 -13.66
C LYS A 446 -17.44 5.46 -13.54
N LEU A 447 -16.32 5.19 -12.88
CA LEU A 447 -15.24 6.15 -12.67
C LEU A 447 -14.57 6.47 -14.01
N PHE A 448 -14.51 7.74 -14.39
CA PHE A 448 -13.81 8.19 -15.61
C PHE A 448 -12.75 9.27 -15.33
N TYR A 449 -12.69 9.77 -14.09
CA TYR A 449 -11.71 10.76 -13.68
C TYR A 449 -11.31 10.55 -12.22
N ALA A 450 -10.01 10.60 -11.95
CA ALA A 450 -9.45 10.57 -10.62
C ALA A 450 -8.26 11.55 -10.54
N ALA A 451 -8.18 12.30 -9.45
CA ALA A 451 -7.03 13.11 -9.08
C ALA A 451 -6.86 13.10 -7.55
N ASN A 452 -5.62 13.17 -7.08
CA ASN A 452 -5.22 13.14 -5.67
C ASN A 452 -4.34 14.35 -5.31
N PRO A 453 -4.80 15.60 -5.51
CA PRO A 453 -4.00 16.79 -5.22
C PRO A 453 -3.59 16.84 -3.74
N LYS A 454 -2.32 17.19 -3.50
CA LYS A 454 -1.78 17.48 -2.17
C LYS A 454 -1.96 18.96 -1.84
N VAL A 455 -2.62 19.27 -0.72
CA VAL A 455 -3.03 20.62 -0.33
C VAL A 455 -2.65 20.92 1.12
N SER A 456 -2.44 22.19 1.47
CA SER A 456 -2.12 22.62 2.85
C SER A 456 -2.61 24.05 3.12
N GLY A 457 -3.28 24.26 4.26
CA GLY A 457 -3.77 25.58 4.67
C GLY A 457 -4.80 26.15 3.71
N ARG A 458 -4.51 27.32 3.16
CA ARG A 458 -5.40 28.03 2.23
C ARG A 458 -4.69 28.20 0.90
N GLY A 459 -5.36 27.83 -0.18
CA GLY A 459 -4.74 27.89 -1.49
C GLY A 459 -5.69 27.54 -2.62
N SER A 460 -5.09 27.37 -3.79
CA SER A 460 -5.76 26.99 -5.02
C SER A 460 -4.86 26.03 -5.78
N VAL A 461 -5.46 25.01 -6.40
CA VAL A 461 -4.76 24.05 -7.26
C VAL A 461 -5.54 23.86 -8.55
N GLN A 462 -4.81 23.81 -9.66
CA GLN A 462 -5.36 23.43 -10.96
C GLN A 462 -5.44 21.91 -11.03
N LEU A 463 -6.62 21.36 -11.30
CA LEU A 463 -6.79 19.92 -11.44
C LEU A 463 -6.55 19.50 -12.90
N PRO A 464 -6.15 18.23 -13.15
CA PRO A 464 -6.11 17.68 -14.50
C PRO A 464 -7.46 17.82 -15.20
N ILE A 465 -7.46 18.10 -16.51
CA ILE A 465 -8.70 18.29 -17.26
C ILE A 465 -9.37 16.91 -17.49
N PRO A 466 -10.63 16.71 -17.07
CA PRO A 466 -11.32 15.44 -17.30
C PRO A 466 -11.66 15.24 -18.78
N GLN A 467 -11.54 14.01 -19.27
CA GLN A 467 -12.13 13.59 -20.55
C GLN A 467 -13.59 13.19 -20.32
N VAL A 468 -14.47 14.19 -20.41
CA VAL A 468 -15.85 14.10 -19.94
C VAL A 468 -16.75 13.32 -20.91
N PRO A 469 -17.52 12.32 -20.45
CA PRO A 469 -18.58 11.67 -21.23
C PRO A 469 -19.77 12.62 -21.52
N ILE A 470 -20.61 12.27 -22.52
CA ILE A 470 -21.58 13.20 -23.11
C ILE A 470 -22.79 13.54 -22.19
N TYR A 471 -22.98 12.88 -21.04
CA TYR A 471 -24.09 13.19 -20.12
C TYR A 471 -23.77 12.96 -18.64
N GLY A 472 -24.27 13.89 -17.80
CA GLY A 472 -24.56 13.77 -16.35
C GLY A 472 -23.58 12.96 -15.49
N TYR A 473 -22.85 13.64 -14.61
CA TYR A 473 -21.93 12.99 -13.69
C TYR A 473 -21.89 13.66 -12.33
N ASP A 474 -21.48 12.85 -11.35
CA ASP A 474 -21.28 13.29 -9.99
C ASP A 474 -19.78 13.48 -9.75
N LEU A 475 -19.43 14.64 -9.20
CA LEU A 475 -18.10 14.92 -8.66
C LEU A 475 -18.13 14.62 -7.16
N TYR A 476 -17.35 13.63 -6.73
CA TYR A 476 -17.15 13.27 -5.34
C TYR A 476 -15.80 13.81 -4.86
N LEU A 477 -15.81 14.36 -3.65
CA LEU A 477 -14.66 14.97 -3.00
C LEU A 477 -14.54 14.41 -1.59
N VAL A 478 -13.49 13.64 -1.34
CA VAL A 478 -13.11 13.28 0.03
C VAL A 478 -12.10 14.32 0.50
N VAL A 479 -12.59 15.25 1.32
CA VAL A 479 -11.91 16.53 1.59
C VAL A 479 -10.85 16.45 2.68
N GLU A 480 -10.74 15.34 3.40
CA GLU A 480 -9.80 15.18 4.52
C GLU A 480 -9.31 13.74 4.63
N ASP A 481 -8.04 13.56 4.99
CA ASP A 481 -7.33 12.28 5.13
C ASP A 481 -7.63 11.58 6.47
N GLY A 482 -8.89 11.65 6.89
CA GLY A 482 -9.37 11.21 8.20
C GLY A 482 -10.77 11.78 8.49
N PRO A 483 -11.25 11.66 9.75
CA PRO A 483 -12.48 12.32 10.20
C PRO A 483 -12.43 13.84 9.99
N LEU A 484 -13.59 14.43 9.67
CA LEU A 484 -13.71 15.85 9.32
C LEU A 484 -13.42 16.74 10.54
N LYS A 485 -12.23 17.36 10.59
CA LYS A 485 -11.79 18.14 11.75
C LYS A 485 -11.30 19.54 11.36
N TYR A 486 -10.47 19.64 10.33
CA TYR A 486 -9.78 20.88 9.99
C TYR A 486 -10.34 21.58 8.76
N PHE A 487 -11.12 20.87 7.94
CA PHE A 487 -11.79 21.42 6.76
C PHE A 487 -12.72 22.58 7.11
N GLU A 488 -12.55 23.71 6.43
CA GLU A 488 -13.46 24.87 6.55
C GLU A 488 -14.40 24.91 5.33
N ASN A 489 -13.82 25.01 4.13
CA ASN A 489 -14.55 25.03 2.87
C ASN A 489 -13.65 24.73 1.66
N MET A 490 -14.30 24.42 0.54
CA MET A 490 -13.70 24.21 -0.77
C MET A 490 -14.62 24.72 -1.86
N THR A 491 -14.07 25.44 -2.83
CA THR A 491 -14.79 25.90 -4.01
C THR A 491 -14.20 25.23 -5.24
N ILE A 492 -15.00 24.46 -5.96
CA ILE A 492 -14.63 23.93 -7.28
C ILE A 492 -15.17 24.87 -8.33
N SER A 493 -14.30 25.35 -9.21
CA SER A 493 -14.64 26.23 -10.32
C SER A 493 -14.20 25.59 -11.63
N TRP A 494 -15.05 25.62 -12.65
CA TRP A 494 -14.71 25.11 -13.97
C TRP A 494 -15.24 26.02 -15.09
N ASN A 495 -14.54 25.98 -16.22
CA ASN A 495 -14.95 26.64 -17.45
C ASN A 495 -15.29 25.60 -18.50
N TYR A 496 -16.31 25.88 -19.29
CA TYR A 496 -16.62 25.12 -20.50
C TYR A 496 -15.87 25.70 -21.70
N THR A 497 -15.73 24.91 -22.75
CA THR A 497 -15.11 25.38 -23.99
C THR A 497 -16.03 26.34 -24.76
N SER A 498 -17.35 26.14 -24.67
CA SER A 498 -18.37 26.97 -25.32
C SER A 498 -18.82 28.19 -24.52
N SER A 499 -18.46 28.29 -23.23
CA SER A 499 -18.88 29.38 -22.34
C SER A 499 -17.69 30.17 -21.82
N SER A 500 -17.82 31.49 -21.78
CA SER A 500 -16.84 32.38 -21.17
C SER A 500 -17.07 32.61 -19.66
N GLN A 501 -18.19 32.14 -19.11
CA GLN A 501 -18.51 32.31 -17.70
C GLN A 501 -18.14 31.06 -16.89
N PRO A 502 -17.32 31.21 -15.82
CA PRO A 502 -17.01 30.11 -14.92
C PRO A 502 -18.24 29.68 -14.14
N VAL A 503 -18.41 28.37 -13.97
CA VAL A 503 -19.33 27.79 -13.00
C VAL A 503 -18.53 27.48 -11.75
N SER A 504 -19.06 27.81 -10.58
CA SER A 504 -18.45 27.47 -9.30
C SER A 504 -19.47 26.88 -8.33
N ASN A 505 -19.01 25.93 -7.53
CA ASN A 505 -19.78 25.33 -6.44
C ASN A 505 -18.97 25.35 -5.16
N LEU A 506 -19.59 25.85 -4.08
CA LEU A 506 -19.02 25.91 -2.75
C LEU A 506 -19.50 24.71 -1.93
N ILE A 507 -18.55 23.95 -1.41
CA ILE A 507 -18.76 22.98 -0.34
C ILE A 507 -18.15 23.57 0.93
N ASN A 508 -18.92 23.58 2.00
CA ASN A 508 -18.44 23.99 3.32
C ASN A 508 -18.85 22.94 4.35
N LYS A 509 -18.26 23.05 5.55
CA LYS A 509 -18.56 22.13 6.64
C LYS A 509 -20.06 22.02 6.93
N THR A 510 -20.79 23.13 6.96
CA THR A 510 -22.24 23.13 7.20
C THR A 510 -23.02 22.35 6.15
N THR A 511 -22.66 22.45 4.86
CA THR A 511 -23.27 21.66 3.78
C THR A 511 -22.99 20.17 3.99
N ILE A 512 -21.75 19.81 4.34
CA ILE A 512 -21.38 18.42 4.60
C ILE A 512 -22.13 17.86 5.82
N ASP A 513 -22.20 18.62 6.91
CA ASP A 513 -22.90 18.23 8.13
C ASP A 513 -24.40 17.99 7.88
N ALA A 514 -25.01 18.81 7.00
CA ALA A 514 -26.44 18.76 6.70
C ALA A 514 -26.83 17.63 5.73
N TYR A 515 -26.03 17.36 4.71
CA TYR A 515 -26.39 16.44 3.63
C TYR A 515 -25.62 15.12 3.64
N TYR A 516 -24.46 15.06 4.30
CA TYR A 516 -23.56 13.90 4.30
C TYR A 516 -23.16 13.50 5.72
N TYR A 517 -24.02 13.77 6.70
CA TYR A 517 -23.96 13.22 8.06
C TYR A 517 -22.62 13.40 8.78
N ASN A 518 -21.99 14.58 8.64
CA ASN A 518 -20.69 14.90 9.24
C ASN A 518 -19.57 13.93 8.80
N SER A 519 -19.66 13.43 7.57
CA SER A 519 -18.57 12.70 6.92
C SER A 519 -17.50 13.63 6.36
N ASN A 520 -16.42 13.09 5.84
CA ASN A 520 -15.45 13.84 5.05
C ASN A 520 -15.81 13.91 3.53
N LEU A 521 -17.05 13.60 3.16
CA LEU A 521 -17.50 13.55 1.77
C LEU A 521 -18.27 14.83 1.38
N GLY A 522 -17.93 15.40 0.21
CA GLY A 522 -18.74 16.35 -0.51
C GLY A 522 -19.11 15.81 -1.90
N VAL A 523 -20.34 16.06 -2.34
CA VAL A 523 -20.82 15.67 -3.68
C VAL A 523 -21.36 16.88 -4.41
N ILE A 524 -20.99 17.03 -5.68
CA ILE A 524 -21.50 18.06 -6.59
C ILE A 524 -22.08 17.37 -7.81
N PHE A 525 -23.37 17.62 -8.06
CA PHE A 525 -24.02 17.18 -9.30
C PHE A 525 -23.64 18.13 -10.44
N MET A 526 -23.12 17.57 -11.53
CA MET A 526 -22.66 18.34 -12.70
C MET A 526 -23.47 17.94 -13.93
N SER A 527 -24.40 18.81 -14.33
CA SER A 527 -25.09 18.74 -15.63
C SER A 527 -24.21 19.36 -16.71
N VAL A 528 -23.48 18.52 -17.45
CA VAL A 528 -22.57 19.03 -18.48
C VAL A 528 -22.94 18.49 -19.84
N HIS A 529 -23.01 19.41 -20.80
CA HIS A 529 -23.25 19.14 -22.22
C HIS A 529 -22.05 19.58 -23.09
N ASP A 530 -20.90 19.83 -22.46
CA ASP A 530 -19.74 20.43 -23.14
C ASP A 530 -18.39 20.02 -22.50
N THR A 531 -17.30 20.23 -23.22
CA THR A 531 -15.94 19.92 -22.77
C THR A 531 -15.47 20.95 -21.73
N ILE A 532 -14.94 20.46 -20.61
CA ILE A 532 -14.30 21.30 -19.59
C ILE A 532 -12.93 21.76 -20.12
N SER A 533 -12.70 23.08 -20.14
CA SER A 533 -11.43 23.68 -20.59
C SER A 533 -10.47 23.95 -19.43
N SER A 534 -10.99 24.15 -18.22
CA SER A 534 -10.19 24.30 -17.00
C SER A 534 -11.02 23.92 -15.78
N ILE A 535 -10.41 23.28 -14.80
CA ILE A 535 -11.02 23.02 -13.49
C ILE A 535 -10.03 23.35 -12.36
N THR A 536 -10.47 24.17 -11.41
CA THR A 536 -9.65 24.69 -10.31
C THR A 536 -10.34 24.41 -9.00
N MET A 537 -9.56 23.99 -8.01
CA MET A 537 -10.03 23.74 -6.65
C MET A 537 -9.37 24.73 -5.69
N GLN A 538 -10.18 25.61 -5.12
CA GLN A 538 -9.78 26.47 -4.01
C GLN A 538 -10.16 25.80 -2.70
N TYR A 539 -9.27 25.83 -1.71
CA TYR A 539 -9.44 25.11 -0.47
C TYR A 539 -9.01 25.95 0.73
N SER A 540 -9.67 25.70 1.87
CA SER A 540 -9.37 26.33 3.15
C SER A 540 -9.44 25.31 4.28
N TYR A 541 -8.31 25.13 4.95
CA TYR A 541 -8.19 24.36 6.19
C TYR A 541 -7.72 25.29 7.32
N SER A 542 -8.14 24.97 8.53
CA SER A 542 -7.78 25.72 9.75
C SER A 542 -6.33 25.50 10.18
N ASP A 543 -5.67 24.45 9.70
CA ASP A 543 -4.28 24.11 10.00
C ASP A 543 -3.41 24.07 8.72
N LYS A 544 -2.13 23.69 8.83
CA LYS A 544 -1.17 23.63 7.71
C LYS A 544 -0.67 22.23 7.41
N LYS A 545 -1.29 21.17 7.95
CA LYS A 545 -0.93 19.79 7.59
C LYS A 545 -1.18 19.57 6.09
N VAL A 546 -0.21 18.98 5.41
CA VAL A 546 -0.38 18.55 4.02
C VAL A 546 -1.31 17.35 4.01
N ARG A 547 -2.35 17.40 3.19
CA ARG A 547 -3.31 16.32 3.01
C ARG A 547 -3.51 16.03 1.54
N THR A 548 -3.83 14.78 1.23
CA THR A 548 -4.30 14.38 -0.09
C THR A 548 -5.82 14.54 -0.10
N VAL A 549 -6.39 15.15 -1.14
CA VAL A 549 -7.84 15.19 -1.38
C VAL A 549 -8.17 14.19 -2.47
N GLN A 550 -9.16 13.30 -2.27
CA GLN A 550 -9.58 12.38 -3.32
C GLN A 550 -10.68 13.02 -4.16
N VAL A 551 -10.37 13.34 -5.42
CA VAL A 551 -11.31 13.91 -6.38
C VAL A 551 -11.70 12.82 -7.37
N ARG A 552 -12.99 12.50 -7.50
CA ARG A 552 -13.50 11.45 -8.40
C ARG A 552 -14.69 11.94 -9.18
N MET A 553 -14.76 11.63 -10.48
CA MET A 553 -15.98 11.85 -11.26
C MET A 553 -16.50 10.53 -11.80
N TYR A 554 -17.77 10.29 -11.55
CA TYR A 554 -18.47 9.09 -11.97
C TYR A 554 -19.56 9.44 -12.96
N SER A 555 -19.58 8.72 -14.07
CA SER A 555 -20.65 8.87 -15.04
C SER A 555 -21.81 7.98 -14.67
N LEU A 556 -23.01 8.54 -14.78
CA LEU A 556 -24.27 7.81 -14.61
C LEU A 556 -24.63 6.98 -15.84
N SER A 557 -23.99 7.24 -16.99
CA SER A 557 -24.28 6.54 -18.24
C SER A 557 -23.05 6.44 -19.15
N GLY A 558 -22.84 5.29 -19.78
CA GLY A 558 -21.73 5.08 -20.72
C GLY A 558 -20.44 4.57 -20.07
N VAL A 559 -19.56 4.06 -20.93
CA VAL A 559 -18.27 3.47 -20.53
C VAL A 559 -17.17 4.53 -20.68
N PRO A 560 -16.26 4.69 -19.70
CA PRO A 560 -15.10 5.56 -19.84
C PRO A 560 -14.29 5.19 -21.09
N LEU A 561 -13.83 6.18 -21.86
CA LEU A 561 -13.01 5.93 -23.06
C LEU A 561 -11.65 5.32 -22.71
N SER A 562 -11.15 5.59 -21.50
CA SER A 562 -9.88 5.09 -20.98
C SER A 562 -9.94 4.99 -19.46
N TRP A 563 -8.98 4.27 -18.88
CA TRP A 563 -8.80 4.23 -17.42
C TRP A 563 -8.23 5.55 -16.90
N PRO A 564 -8.73 6.07 -15.77
CA PRO A 564 -8.07 7.19 -15.10
C PRO A 564 -6.63 6.79 -14.73
N THR A 565 -5.69 7.72 -14.90
CA THR A 565 -4.30 7.52 -14.49
C THR A 565 -4.20 7.31 -12.98
N TYR A 566 -3.23 6.53 -12.54
CA TYR A 566 -2.88 6.41 -11.12
C TYR A 566 -1.87 7.48 -10.75
N GLU A 567 -2.06 8.08 -9.58
CA GLU A 567 -1.11 9.00 -8.95
C GLU A 567 -0.49 8.30 -7.73
N ASP A 568 0.82 8.50 -7.52
CA ASP A 568 1.57 7.99 -6.35
C ASP A 568 1.83 9.09 -5.31
#